data_AF-A0A4Y2MQF2-F1
#
_entry.id   AF-A0A4Y2MQF2-F1
#
_cell.length_a   1.000
_cell.length_b   1.000
_cell.length_c   1.000
_cell.angle_alpha   90.00
_cell.angle_beta   90.00
_cell.angle_gamma   90.00
#
_symmetry.space_group_name_H-M   'P 1'
#
loop_
_entity.id
_entity.type
_entity.pdbx_description
1 polymer ?
#
loop_
_entity_poly.entity_id
_entity_poly.type
_entity_poly.pdbx_seq_one_letter_code
_entity_poly.pdbx_strand_id
1 'polypeptide(L)'
;MRNLAPAKMEDDILQTFWLQRLPANLQQILTIFKASLDELAQIADKIHELSGCKLTIACVNAKSDQGELDAFKAELTDLKNMVKKLSVSPYSHGRIKPRRRSLTPSRRTANKKVGIKCLS
;
A
#
# COMPACT_ATOMS: atom_id res chain seq x y z
N MET A 1 21.73 13.19 42.96
CA MET A 1 21.75 14.63 42.59
C MET A 1 21.94 15.55 43.78
N ARG A 2 21.39 15.22 44.96
CA ARG A 2 21.53 16.02 46.19
C ARG A 2 22.97 16.39 46.57
N ASN A 3 23.93 15.47 46.43
CA ASN A 3 25.35 15.70 46.74
C ASN A 3 26.09 16.64 45.77
N LEU A 4 25.46 16.98 44.64
CA LEU A 4 26.02 17.88 43.62
C LEU A 4 25.36 19.27 43.66
N ALA A 5 24.25 19.40 44.40
CA ALA A 5 23.53 20.65 44.51
C ALA A 5 24.19 21.56 45.57
N PRO A 6 24.20 22.89 45.37
CA PRO A 6 24.59 23.83 46.42
C PRO A 6 23.71 23.63 47.66
N ALA A 7 24.30 23.66 48.86
CA ALA A 7 23.58 23.41 50.13
C ALA A 7 22.41 24.37 50.43
N LYS A 8 22.24 25.44 49.64
CA LYS A 8 21.16 26.43 49.76
C LYS A 8 20.08 26.31 48.68
N MET A 9 20.15 25.27 47.84
CA MET A 9 19.16 25.07 46.78
C MET A 9 17.86 24.53 47.37
N GLU A 10 16.74 25.13 46.99
CA GLU A 10 15.41 24.71 47.40
C GLU A 10 15.06 23.34 46.81
N ASP A 11 14.45 22.47 47.61
CA ASP A 11 14.14 21.09 47.23
C ASP A 11 13.18 21.05 46.02
N ASP A 12 12.26 22.01 45.89
CA ASP A 12 11.34 22.14 44.74
C ASP A 12 12.11 22.41 43.44
N ILE A 13 13.10 23.28 43.49
CA ILE A 13 13.94 23.59 42.32
C ILE A 13 14.78 22.36 41.97
N LEU A 14 15.37 21.68 42.97
CA LEU A 14 16.14 20.47 42.74
C LEU A 14 15.27 19.36 42.12
N GLN A 15 14.02 19.23 42.56
CA GLN A 15 13.06 18.29 42.01
C GLN A 15 12.73 18.61 40.54
N THR A 16 12.50 19.88 40.19
CA THR A 16 12.25 20.26 38.79
C THR A 16 13.43 19.92 37.88
N PHE A 17 14.67 20.23 38.28
CA PHE A 17 15.86 19.84 37.51
C PHE A 17 16.02 18.33 37.41
N TRP A 18 15.65 17.58 38.44
CA TRP A 18 15.69 16.13 38.41
C TRP A 18 14.67 15.53 37.46
N LEU A 19 13.44 16.02 37.48
CA LEU A 19 12.41 15.61 36.53
C LEU A 19 12.82 15.94 35.10
N GLN A 20 13.38 17.12 34.84
CA GLN A 20 13.85 17.54 33.50
C GLN A 20 14.92 16.62 32.89
N ARG A 21 15.68 15.88 33.72
CA ARG A 21 16.70 14.91 33.23
C ARG A 21 16.12 13.55 32.85
N LEU A 22 14.88 13.25 33.24
CA LEU A 22 14.21 11.99 32.91
C LEU A 22 13.50 12.06 31.56
N PRO A 23 13.30 10.93 30.86
CA PRO A 23 12.47 10.90 29.66
C PRO A 23 10.99 11.23 29.96
N ALA A 24 10.29 11.76 28.94
CA ALA A 24 8.96 12.37 29.08
C ALA A 24 7.90 11.43 29.70
N ASN A 25 8.00 10.12 29.44
CA ASN A 25 7.11 9.11 30.01
C ASN A 25 7.21 9.06 31.55
N LEU A 26 8.43 9.16 32.09
CA LEU A 26 8.63 9.18 33.54
C LEU A 26 8.20 10.52 34.12
N GLN A 27 8.48 11.64 33.44
CA GLN A 27 8.04 12.97 33.88
C GLN A 27 6.52 13.04 34.06
N GLN A 28 5.76 12.56 33.08
CA GLN A 28 4.30 12.57 33.12
C GLN A 28 3.74 11.81 34.33
N ILE A 29 4.31 10.64 34.63
CA ILE A 29 3.90 9.81 35.76
C ILE A 29 4.29 10.49 37.08
N LEU A 30 5.57 10.90 37.20
CA LEU A 30 6.13 11.43 38.43
C LEU A 30 5.59 12.82 38.81
N THR A 31 5.19 13.64 37.84
CA THR A 31 4.61 14.98 38.09
C THR A 31 3.33 14.92 38.92
N ILE A 32 2.60 13.80 38.88
CA ILE A 32 1.37 13.59 39.65
C ILE A 32 1.68 13.34 41.13
N PHE A 33 2.88 12.83 41.44
CA PHE A 33 3.28 12.51 42.81
C PHE A 33 3.81 13.77 43.51
N LYS A 34 3.14 14.17 44.59
CA LYS A 34 3.62 15.19 45.53
C LYS A 34 4.41 14.52 46.65
N ALA A 35 5.63 14.11 46.33
CA ALA A 35 6.50 13.37 47.23
C ALA A 35 7.89 14.02 47.27
N SER A 36 8.69 13.66 48.27
CA SER A 36 10.07 14.12 48.36
C SER A 36 10.91 13.59 47.19
N LEU A 37 12.02 14.27 46.87
CA LEU A 37 12.91 13.85 45.78
C LEU A 37 13.40 12.40 45.92
N ASP A 38 13.66 11.95 47.16
CA ASP A 38 14.12 10.60 47.44
C ASP A 38 13.01 9.55 47.17
N GLU A 39 11.76 9.87 47.49
CA GLU A 39 10.61 9.02 47.16
C GLU A 39 10.34 8.98 45.65
N LEU A 40 10.45 10.12 44.98
CA LEU A 40 10.32 10.18 43.51
C LEU A 40 11.41 9.37 42.82
N ALA A 41 12.64 9.40 43.33
CA ALA A 41 13.73 8.57 42.84
C ALA A 41 13.41 7.08 42.98
N GLN A 42 12.91 6.64 44.15
CA GLN A 42 12.49 5.25 44.34
C GLN A 42 11.35 4.85 43.40
N ILE A 43 10.38 5.74 43.14
CA ILE A 43 9.29 5.45 42.20
C ILE A 43 9.84 5.34 40.77
N ALA A 44 10.74 6.24 40.36
CA ALA A 44 11.39 6.17 39.06
C ALA A 44 12.18 4.87 38.88
N ASP A 45 12.92 4.44 39.91
CA ASP A 45 13.66 3.17 39.90
C ASP A 45 12.71 1.98 39.76
N LYS A 46 11.58 1.98 40.49
CA LYS A 46 10.54 0.94 40.35
C LYS A 46 9.91 0.92 38.96
N ILE A 47 9.60 2.08 38.37
CA ILE A 47 9.09 2.14 37.00
C ILE A 47 10.15 1.65 36.01
N HIS A 48 11.41 1.99 36.23
CA HIS A 48 12.51 1.49 35.41
C HIS A 48 12.66 -0.03 35.51
N GLU A 49 12.55 -0.61 36.70
CA GLU A 49 12.56 -2.06 36.92
C GLU A 49 11.37 -2.75 36.23
N LEU A 50 10.17 -2.20 36.35
CA LEU A 50 8.97 -2.68 35.65
C LEU A 50 9.05 -2.53 34.13
N SER A 51 9.74 -1.50 33.64
CA SER A 51 10.03 -1.32 32.21
C SER A 51 11.20 -2.21 31.74
N GLY A 52 12.07 -2.63 32.66
CA GLY A 52 13.18 -3.54 32.46
C GLY A 52 12.73 -5.00 32.35
N CYS A 53 11.57 -5.33 32.93
CA CYS A 53 10.67 -6.31 32.34
C CYS A 53 10.28 -5.76 30.98
N LYS A 54 11.10 -6.08 29.96
CA LYS A 54 10.80 -5.89 28.56
C LYS A 54 9.51 -6.63 28.27
N LEU A 55 8.38 -6.00 28.58
CA LEU A 55 7.19 -6.08 27.77
C LEU A 55 7.69 -5.53 26.46
N THR A 56 8.28 -6.45 25.70
CA THR A 56 8.56 -6.34 24.29
C THR A 56 7.15 -6.25 23.74
N ILE A 57 6.55 -5.07 23.87
CA ILE A 57 5.60 -4.61 22.90
C ILE A 57 6.48 -4.62 21.67
N ALA A 58 6.44 -5.76 20.98
CA ALA A 58 6.79 -5.84 19.59
C ALA A 58 5.93 -4.75 18.98
N CYS A 59 6.49 -3.54 18.92
CA CYS A 59 6.19 -2.65 17.84
C CYS A 59 6.41 -3.57 16.67
N VAL A 60 5.29 -4.03 16.08
CA VAL A 60 5.25 -4.62 14.76
C VAL A 60 5.77 -3.49 13.90
N ASN A 61 7.09 -3.38 13.87
CA ASN A 61 7.84 -2.60 12.95
C ASN A 61 7.34 -3.13 11.63
N ALA A 62 6.51 -2.34 10.96
CA ALA A 62 5.92 -2.61 9.67
C ALA A 62 7.03 -2.69 8.60
N LYS A 63 7.95 -3.63 8.79
CA LYS A 63 9.17 -3.84 8.01
C LYS A 63 9.30 -5.29 7.55
N SER A 64 8.22 -6.08 7.61
CA SER A 64 8.23 -7.44 7.04
C SER A 64 7.30 -7.64 5.84
N ASP A 65 6.50 -6.65 5.43
CA ASP A 65 5.50 -6.90 4.38
C ASP A 65 5.70 -6.04 3.13
N GLN A 66 6.72 -5.17 3.09
CA GLN A 66 6.94 -4.31 1.93
C GLN A 66 7.26 -5.14 0.67
N GLY A 67 8.07 -6.20 0.81
CA GLY A 67 8.37 -7.11 -0.29
C GLY A 67 7.16 -7.90 -0.75
N GLU A 68 6.30 -8.36 0.17
CA GLU A 68 5.06 -9.08 -0.17
C GLU A 68 4.02 -8.14 -0.79
N LEU A 69 3.89 -6.91 -0.30
CA LEU A 69 3.03 -5.88 -0.89
C LEU A 69 3.50 -5.48 -2.28
N ASP A 70 4.81 -5.39 -2.52
CA ASP A 70 5.35 -5.05 -3.82
C ASP A 70 5.20 -6.22 -4.81
N ALA A 71 5.35 -7.48 -4.37
CA ALA A 71 5.02 -8.67 -5.15
C ALA A 71 3.52 -8.72 -5.51
N PHE A 72 2.65 -8.47 -4.54
CA PHE A 72 1.20 -8.42 -4.75
C PHE A 72 0.78 -7.29 -5.70
N LYS A 73 1.42 -6.11 -5.60
CA LYS A 73 1.22 -5.01 -6.56
C LYS A 73 1.66 -5.40 -7.97
N ALA A 74 2.77 -6.13 -8.11
CA ALA A 74 3.24 -6.61 -9.41
C ALA A 74 2.21 -7.55 -10.06
N GLU A 75 1.67 -8.52 -9.30
CA GLU A 75 0.60 -9.41 -9.78
C GLU A 75 -0.67 -8.64 -10.20
N LEU A 76 -1.09 -7.65 -9.41
CA LEU A 76 -2.23 -6.78 -9.78
C LEU A 76 -1.99 -6.00 -11.07
N THR A 77 -0.76 -5.53 -11.30
CA THR A 77 -0.43 -4.84 -12.57
C THR A 77 -0.48 -5.79 -13.76
N ASP A 78 -0.03 -7.03 -13.61
CA ASP A 78 -0.06 -8.03 -14.68
C ASP A 78 -1.49 -8.45 -15.02
N LEU A 79 -2.32 -8.73 -14.01
CA LEU A 79 -3.76 -8.97 -14.17
C LEU A 79 -4.44 -7.81 -14.90
N LYS A 80 -4.17 -6.56 -14.49
CA LYS A 80 -4.70 -5.36 -15.16
C LYS A 80 -4.28 -5.28 -16.63
N ASN A 81 -3.05 -5.66 -16.95
CA ASN A 81 -2.54 -5.68 -18.32
C ASN A 81 -3.21 -6.79 -19.16
N MET A 82 -3.43 -7.98 -18.59
CA MET A 82 -4.17 -9.06 -19.25
C MET A 82 -5.61 -8.64 -19.54
N VAL A 83 -6.31 -8.06 -18.56
CA VAL A 83 -7.70 -7.56 -18.75
C VAL A 83 -7.74 -6.48 -19.83
N LYS A 84 -6.78 -5.56 -19.85
CA LYS A 84 -6.67 -4.57 -20.94
C LYS A 84 -6.50 -5.23 -22.30
N LYS A 85 -5.56 -6.17 -22.43
CA LYS A 85 -5.32 -6.90 -23.70
C LYS A 85 -6.58 -7.62 -24.18
N LEU A 86 -7.32 -8.25 -23.27
CA LEU A 86 -8.58 -8.93 -23.59
C LEU A 86 -9.71 -7.94 -23.94
N SER A 87 -9.77 -6.78 -23.28
CA SER A 87 -10.75 -5.72 -23.58
C SER A 87 -10.49 -4.98 -24.89
N VAL A 88 -9.26 -5.02 -25.41
CA VAL A 88 -8.83 -4.19 -26.53
C VAL A 88 -9.30 -4.69 -27.90
N SER A 89 -9.94 -5.86 -28.04
CA SER A 89 -10.62 -6.13 -29.32
C SER A 89 -11.71 -7.20 -29.31
N PRO A 90 -12.98 -6.76 -29.37
CA PRO A 90 -13.99 -7.34 -30.24
C PRO A 90 -14.12 -6.61 -31.60
N TYR A 91 -13.50 -5.43 -31.76
CA TYR A 91 -13.82 -4.49 -32.86
C TYR A 91 -12.74 -4.31 -33.94
N SER A 92 -11.69 -5.12 -33.95
CA SER A 92 -10.72 -5.15 -35.07
C SER A 92 -10.98 -6.27 -36.09
N HIS A 93 -12.22 -6.77 -36.20
CA HIS A 93 -12.63 -7.46 -37.42
C HIS A 93 -12.66 -6.45 -38.56
N GLY A 94 -11.55 -6.44 -39.30
CA GLY A 94 -11.28 -5.55 -40.41
C GLY A 94 -12.50 -5.37 -41.30
N ARG A 95 -12.77 -4.11 -41.65
CA ARG A 95 -13.69 -3.78 -42.73
C ARG A 95 -13.22 -4.50 -43.99
N ILE A 96 -13.87 -5.62 -44.29
CA ILE A 96 -13.76 -6.26 -45.60
C ILE A 96 -14.26 -5.22 -46.59
N LYS A 97 -13.35 -4.56 -47.30
CA LYS A 97 -13.69 -3.63 -48.38
C LYS A 97 -14.54 -4.41 -49.39
N PRO A 98 -15.76 -3.95 -49.74
CA PRO A 98 -16.55 -4.65 -50.73
C PRO A 98 -15.81 -4.62 -52.07
N ARG A 99 -15.41 -5.79 -52.55
CA ARG A 99 -14.85 -5.97 -53.88
C ARG A 99 -15.92 -5.55 -54.89
N ARG A 100 -15.74 -4.39 -55.53
CA ARG A 100 -16.63 -3.91 -56.60
C ARG A 100 -16.71 -4.99 -57.68
N ARG A 101 -17.86 -5.66 -57.78
CA ARG A 101 -18.15 -6.62 -58.83
C ARG A 101 -18.59 -5.82 -60.05
N SER A 102 -17.80 -5.90 -61.12
CA SER A 102 -18.09 -5.29 -62.41
C SER A 102 -19.46 -5.75 -62.91
N LEU A 103 -20.34 -4.78 -63.21
CA LEU A 103 -21.60 -4.99 -63.90
C LEU A 103 -21.31 -5.49 -65.33
N THR A 104 -21.57 -6.76 -65.60
CA THR A 104 -21.70 -7.24 -66.99
C THR A 104 -23.15 -7.06 -67.45
N PRO A 105 -23.41 -6.45 -68.63
CA PRO A 105 -24.75 -6.22 -69.14
C PRO A 105 -25.51 -7.54 -69.37
N SER A 106 -26.70 -7.63 -68.79
CA SER A 106 -27.64 -8.73 -68.93
C SER A 106 -28.07 -8.88 -70.39
N ARG A 107 -27.61 -9.94 -71.06
CA ARG A 107 -28.11 -10.33 -72.38
C ARG A 107 -29.44 -11.08 -72.21
N ARG A 108 -30.53 -10.33 -72.06
CA ARG A 108 -31.90 -10.82 -72.28
C ARG A 108 -32.12 -10.92 -73.79
N THR A 109 -32.41 -12.13 -74.27
CA THR A 109 -33.44 -12.51 -75.28
C THR A 109 -33.17 -13.98 -75.65
N ALA A 110 -34.00 -14.91 -75.19
CA ALA A 110 -35.26 -15.33 -75.81
C ALA A 110 -35.07 -16.35 -76.95
N ASN A 111 -35.38 -17.61 -76.59
CA ASN A 111 -36.31 -18.50 -77.29
C ASN A 111 -35.87 -19.31 -78.53
N LYS A 112 -36.11 -20.62 -78.38
CA LYS A 112 -36.67 -21.58 -79.35
C LYS A 112 -35.85 -22.05 -80.57
N LYS A 113 -35.64 -23.37 -80.53
CA LYS A 113 -35.95 -24.38 -81.57
C LYS A 113 -34.93 -24.64 -82.70
N VAL A 114 -34.56 -25.93 -82.73
CA VAL A 114 -34.53 -26.85 -83.88
C VAL A 114 -33.31 -26.81 -84.80
N GLY A 115 -32.71 -27.99 -84.99
CA GLY A 115 -31.90 -28.29 -86.17
C GLY A 115 -30.86 -29.39 -85.98
N ILE A 116 -31.28 -30.63 -85.73
CA ILE A 116 -30.46 -31.79 -86.07
C ILE A 116 -30.38 -31.81 -87.61
N LYS A 117 -29.18 -31.74 -88.18
CA LYS A 117 -28.94 -32.06 -89.60
C LYS A 117 -28.26 -33.41 -89.67
N CYS A 118 -28.96 -34.35 -90.30
CA CYS A 118 -28.51 -35.68 -90.66
C CYS A 118 -27.28 -35.61 -91.58
N LEU A 119 -26.38 -36.58 -91.42
CA LEU A 119 -25.43 -36.98 -92.46
C LEU A 119 -25.99 -38.22 -93.15
N SER A 120 -26.02 -38.17 -94.48
CA SER A 120 -26.44 -39.17 -95.48
C SER A 120 -27.89 -39.10 -95.92
#